data_AF-A0A2G6DU76-F1
#
_entry.id   AF-A0A2G6DU76-F1
#
_cell.length_a   1.000
_cell.length_b   1.000
_cell.length_c   1.000
_cell.angle_alpha   90.00
_cell.angle_beta   90.00
_cell.angle_gamma   90.00
#
_symmetry.space_group_name_H-M   'P 1'
#
loop_
_entity.id
_entity.type
_entity.pdbx_description
1 polymer ?
#
loop_
_entity_poly.entity_id
_entity_poly.type
_entity_poly.pdbx_seq_one_letter_code
_entity_poly.pdbx_strand_id
1 'polypeptide(L)'
;WWLPGEPARPGAEAEPRPDVHALRDLLARMSRLADELPQVRKCSLDPVVVTPQGVEVLTARVWLAPSTPRTDSGPRRMSRLL
;
A
#
# COMPACT_ATOMS: atom_id res chain seq x y z
N TRP A 1 -12.41 -18.77 4.94
CA TRP A 1 -13.16 -20.05 4.93
C TRP A 1 -12.95 -20.76 6.27
N TRP A 2 -13.35 -20.11 7.36
CA TRP A 2 -13.39 -20.70 8.71
C TRP A 2 -14.86 -20.93 9.03
N LEU A 3 -15.25 -22.17 9.37
CA LEU A 3 -16.60 -22.48 9.82
C LEU A 3 -16.67 -22.25 11.33
N PRO A 4 -17.48 -21.32 11.85
CA PRO A 4 -17.67 -21.17 13.28
C PRO A 4 -18.46 -22.37 13.83
N GLY A 5 -17.86 -23.17 14.72
CA GLY A 5 -18.59 -24.21 15.46
C GLY A 5 -17.83 -25.49 15.83
N GLU A 6 -16.71 -25.81 15.19
CA GLU A 6 -15.94 -27.01 15.56
C GLU A 6 -15.21 -26.78 16.89
N PRO A 7 -15.41 -27.64 17.91
CA PRO A 7 -14.63 -27.56 19.13
C PRO A 7 -13.15 -27.76 18.78
N ALA A 8 -12.29 -26.85 19.25
CA ALA A 8 -10.86 -26.94 19.03
C ALA A 8 -10.36 -28.33 19.40
N ARG A 9 -9.74 -29.04 18.44
CA ARG A 9 -9.20 -30.38 18.68
C ARG A 9 -8.20 -30.30 19.83
N PRO A 10 -8.36 -31.08 20.92
CA PRO A 10 -7.37 -31.11 21.99
C PRO A 10 -6.04 -31.60 21.42
N GLY A 11 -5.01 -30.76 21.47
CA GLY A 11 -3.69 -31.02 20.90
C GLY A 11 -3.38 -30.33 19.56
N ALA A 12 -4.32 -29.58 18.97
CA ALA A 12 -3.95 -28.61 17.94
C ALA A 12 -3.21 -27.46 18.65
N GLU A 13 -1.88 -27.40 18.50
CA GLU A 13 -1.13 -26.19 18.85
C GLU A 13 -1.88 -25.01 18.24
N ALA A 14 -2.25 -24.03 19.07
CA ALA A 14 -3.01 -22.88 18.61
C ALA A 14 -2.22 -22.23 17.47
N GLU A 15 -2.73 -22.38 16.25
CA GLU A 15 -2.06 -21.88 15.05
C GLU A 15 -1.74 -20.40 15.30
N PRO A 16 -0.47 -20.00 15.13
CA PRO A 16 -0.05 -18.72 15.63
C PRO A 16 -0.82 -17.62 14.87
N ARG A 17 -1.50 -16.76 15.64
CA ARG A 17 -2.43 -15.79 15.07
C ARG A 17 -1.68 -14.73 14.27
N PRO A 18 -2.19 -14.32 13.09
CA PRO A 18 -1.60 -13.25 12.31
C PRO A 18 -1.66 -11.92 13.08
N ASP A 19 -0.64 -11.08 12.91
CA ASP A 19 -0.58 -9.76 13.54
C ASP A 19 -1.54 -8.77 12.85
N VAL A 20 -2.76 -8.73 13.38
CA VAL A 20 -3.80 -7.80 12.93
C VAL A 20 -3.44 -6.34 13.24
N HIS A 21 -2.62 -6.07 14.26
CA HIS A 21 -2.18 -4.71 14.55
C HIS A 21 -1.25 -4.19 13.46
N ALA A 22 -0.25 -4.99 13.06
CA ALA A 22 0.63 -4.64 11.95
C ALA A 22 -0.14 -4.39 10.64
N LEU A 23 -1.16 -5.21 10.35
CA LEU A 23 -2.03 -4.98 9.19
C LEU A 23 -2.81 -3.66 9.29
N ARG A 24 -3.36 -3.33 10.47
CA ARG A 24 -4.07 -2.06 10.68
C ARG A 24 -3.14 -0.85 10.52
N ASP A 25 -1.91 -0.95 11.00
CA ASP A 25 -0.90 0.10 10.85
C ASP A 25 -0.50 0.31 9.38
N LEU A 26 -0.39 -0.76 8.60
CA LEU A 26 -0.22 -0.67 7.15
C LEU A 26 -1.41 0.09 6.50
N LEU A 27 -2.64 -0.29 6.84
CA LEU A 27 -3.84 0.37 6.29
C LEU A 27 -3.93 1.85 6.70
N ALA A 28 -3.56 2.19 7.94
CA ALA A 28 -3.52 3.57 8.39
C ALA A 28 -2.50 4.41 7.61
N ARG A 29 -1.31 3.85 7.32
CA ARG A 29 -0.32 4.50 6.45
C ARG A 29 -0.83 4.65 5.02
N MET A 30 -1.55 3.66 4.49
CA MET A 30 -2.17 3.75 3.17
C MET A 30 -3.25 4.83 3.09
N SER A 31 -4.04 5.01 4.15
CA SER A 31 -5.01 6.11 4.24
C SER A 31 -4.31 7.45 4.19
N ARG A 32 -3.27 7.64 5.02
CA ARG A 32 -2.48 8.88 5.03
C ARG A 32 -1.83 9.15 3.67
N LEU A 33 -1.27 8.13 3.02
CA LEU A 33 -0.71 8.26 1.69
C LEU A 33 -1.75 8.76 0.68
N ALA A 34 -2.97 8.25 0.75
CA ALA A 34 -4.07 8.67 -0.13
C ALA A 34 -4.51 10.12 0.15
N ASP A 35 -4.51 10.53 1.43
CA ASP A 35 -4.87 11.89 1.84
C ASP A 35 -3.78 12.92 1.45
N GLU A 36 -2.50 12.54 1.57
CA GLU A 36 -1.35 13.43 1.36
C GLU A 36 -0.95 13.57 -0.12
N LEU A 37 -1.22 12.56 -0.95
CA LEU A 37 -0.83 12.53 -2.35
C LEU A 37 -2.04 12.45 -3.29
N PRO A 38 -2.69 13.59 -3.61
CA PRO A 38 -3.86 13.61 -4.50
C PRO A 38 -3.56 13.12 -5.92
N GLN A 39 -2.27 13.06 -6.31
CA GLN A 39 -1.85 12.48 -7.58
C GLN A 39 -2.00 10.96 -7.62
N VAL A 40 -2.07 10.26 -6.47
CA VAL A 40 -2.28 8.82 -6.44
C VAL A 40 -3.75 8.52 -6.73
N ARG A 41 -4.05 8.04 -7.94
CA ARG A 41 -5.43 7.67 -8.33
C ARG A 41 -5.80 6.26 -7.88
N LYS A 42 -4.81 5.38 -7.79
CA LYS A 42 -4.99 3.99 -7.38
C LYS A 42 -3.69 3.45 -6.79
N CYS A 43 -3.81 2.60 -5.78
CA CYS A 43 -2.72 1.76 -5.30
C CYS A 43 -3.23 0.31 -5.16
N SER A 44 -2.37 -0.66 -5.47
CA SER A 44 -2.64 -2.09 -5.32
C SER A 44 -1.46 -2.71 -4.59
N LEU A 45 -1.72 -3.34 -3.45
CA LEU A 45 -0.76 -4.14 -2.70
C LEU A 45 -1.19 -5.59 -2.84
N ASP A 46 -0.48 -6.36 -3.66
CA ASP A 46 -0.84 -7.75 -3.93
C ASP A 46 0.38 -8.51 -4.46
N PRO A 47 0.93 -9.49 -3.69
CA PRO A 47 0.41 -10.00 -2.42
C PRO A 47 0.89 -9.24 -1.17
N VAL A 48 0.04 -9.27 -0.12
CA VAL A 48 0.38 -8.85 1.25
C VAL A 48 0.36 -10.08 2.16
N VAL A 49 1.48 -10.36 2.80
CA VAL A 49 1.65 -11.49 3.71
C VAL A 49 1.56 -10.98 5.15
N VAL A 50 0.67 -11.58 5.94
CA VAL A 50 0.53 -11.28 7.37
C VAL A 50 0.93 -12.50 8.17
N THR A 51 1.93 -12.34 9.02
CA THR A 51 2.45 -13.37 9.92
C THR A 51 2.24 -12.92 11.37
N PRO A 52 2.43 -13.82 12.36
CA PRO A 52 2.47 -13.44 13.77
C PRO A 52 3.55 -12.40 14.11
N GLN A 53 4.57 -12.27 13.26
CA GLN A 53 5.69 -11.34 13.44
C GLN A 53 5.47 -9.99 12.76
N GLY A 54 4.44 -9.85 11.91
CA GLY A 54 4.09 -8.58 11.29
C GLY A 54 3.50 -8.71 9.89
N VAL A 55 3.75 -7.70 9.06
CA VAL A 55 3.21 -7.59 7.69
C VAL A 55 4.31 -7.26 6.68
N GLU A 56 4.31 -7.97 5.56
CA GLU A 56 5.19 -7.70 4.42
C GLU A 56 4.37 -7.53 3.13
N VAL A 57 4.71 -6.50 2.36
CA VAL A 57 4.13 -6.25 1.04
C VAL A 57 5.15 -6.68 0.00
N LEU A 58 4.89 -7.78 -0.71
CA LEU A 58 5.83 -8.31 -1.69
C LEU A 58 5.78 -7.55 -3.02
N THR A 59 4.63 -6.95 -3.34
CA THR A 59 4.47 -6.15 -4.55
C THR A 59 3.49 -5.01 -4.32
N ALA A 60 3.87 -3.82 -4.77
CA ALA A 60 3.04 -2.62 -4.77
C ALA A 60 3.01 -2.00 -6.17
N ARG A 61 1.82 -1.67 -6.67
CA ARG A 61 1.61 -0.93 -7.92
C ARG A 61 0.82 0.33 -7.64
N VAL A 62 1.32 1.47 -8.12
CA VAL A 62 0.72 2.79 -7.92
C VAL A 62 0.45 3.41 -9.28
N TRP A 63 -0.76 3.93 -9.48
CA TRP A 63 -1.14 4.68 -10.67
C TRP A 63 -1.29 6.15 -10.30
N LEU A 64 -0.48 6.97 -10.95
CA LEU A 64 -0.47 8.41 -10.75
C LEU A 64 -1.35 9.09 -11.80
N ALA A 65 -1.99 10.19 -11.41
CA ALA A 65 -2.59 11.12 -12.34
C ALA A 65 -1.52 11.69 -13.28
N PRO A 66 -1.87 12.03 -14.53
CA PRO A 66 -0.98 12.77 -15.39
C PRO A 66 -0.46 14.01 -14.67
N SER A 67 0.84 14.30 -14.79
CA SER A 67 1.36 15.57 -14.30
C SER A 67 0.66 16.71 -15.02
N THR A 68 0.24 17.73 -14.28
CA THR A 68 -0.17 19.00 -14.90
C THR A 68 0.97 19.47 -15.80
N PRO A 69 0.71 19.75 -17.09
CA PRO A 69 1.76 20.12 -18.02
C PRO A 69 2.51 21.32 -17.45
N ARG A 70 3.83 21.19 -17.37
CA ARG A 70 4.70 22.26 -16.89
C ARG A 70 4.53 23.45 -17.82
N THR A 71 4.13 24.61 -17.32
CA THR A 71 3.88 25.82 -18.13
C THR A 71 5.12 26.31 -18.88
N ASP A 72 6.32 25.89 -18.46
CA ASP A 72 7.61 26.10 -19.13
C ASP A 72 7.97 24.98 -20.14
N SER A 73 7.01 24.18 -20.61
CA SER A 73 7.23 23.24 -21.72
C SER A 73 7.20 23.92 -23.09
N GLY A 74 7.10 25.25 -23.14
CA GLY A 74 7.31 26.02 -24.36
C GLY A 74 8.76 25.88 -24.87
N PRO A 75 9.03 26.26 -26.13
CA PRO A 75 10.38 26.20 -26.69
C PRO A 75 11.35 26.98 -25.80
N ARG A 76 12.37 26.30 -25.25
CA ARG A 76 13.43 26.97 -24.49
C ARG A 76 14.22 27.84 -25.45
N ARG A 77 13.88 29.13 -25.52
CA ARG A 77 14.71 30.12 -26.21
C ARG A 77 15.89 30.44 -25.31
N MET A 78 17.07 29.89 -25.63
CA MET A 78 18.32 30.40 -25.07
C MET A 78 18.61 31.75 -25.73
N SER A 79 18.35 32.85 -25.02
CA SER A 79 18.90 34.15 -25.38
C SER A 79 20.41 34.07 -25.20
N ARG A 80 21.14 34.07 -26.31
CA ARG A 80 22.59 34.24 -26.29
C ARG A 80 22.86 35.66 -25.77
N LEU A 81 23.35 35.76 -24.53
CA LEU A 81 23.91 37.00 -24.02
C LEU A 81 25.20 37.27 -24.82
N LEU A 82 25.19 38.39 -25.54
CA LEU A 82 26.38 39.00 -26.16
C LEU A 82 27.25 39.62 -25.06
#